data_AF-A0A7I9ZR94-F1
#
_entry.id   AF-A0A7I9ZR94-F1
#
_cell.length_a   1.000
_cell.length_b   1.000
_cell.length_c   1.000
_cell.angle_alpha   90.00
_cell.angle_beta   90.00
_cell.angle_gamma   90.00
#
_symmetry.space_group_name_H-M   'P 1'
#
loop_
_entity.id
_entity.type
_entity.pdbx_description
1 polymer ?
#
loop_
_entity_poly.entity_id
_entity_poly.type
_entity_poly.pdbx_seq_one_letter_code
_entity_poly.pdbx_strand_id
1 'polypeptide(L)'
;MTLYWLTRSDASAARIYYESHGGINAYDPELLVDVPAAISVYPRDIEKCPRLWAQARYRQIVRWRSPETGGHFPSLEVPEYFVEDLQEGLAAVLAANR
;
A
#
# COMPACT_ATOMS: atom_id res chain seq x y z
N MET A 1 8.13 -9.76 -17.48
CA MET A 1 9.23 -10.51 -18.13
C MET A 1 9.97 -9.67 -19.18
N THR A 2 9.35 -9.31 -20.31
CA THR A 2 10.07 -8.58 -21.38
C THR A 2 10.62 -7.21 -20.95
N LEU A 3 9.86 -6.44 -20.16
CA LEU A 3 10.31 -5.14 -19.65
C LEU A 3 11.65 -5.27 -18.93
N TYR A 4 11.71 -6.12 -17.89
CA TYR A 4 12.91 -6.34 -17.07
C TYR A 4 14.09 -6.89 -17.87
N TRP A 5 13.83 -7.79 -18.82
CA TRP A 5 14.87 -8.36 -19.68
C TRP A 5 15.51 -7.30 -20.60
N LEU A 6 14.68 -6.55 -21.33
CA LEU A 6 15.16 -5.54 -22.28
C LEU A 6 15.87 -4.39 -21.58
N THR A 7 15.44 -4.02 -20.37
CA THR A 7 16.12 -3.00 -19.55
C THR A 7 17.28 -3.55 -18.73
N ARG A 8 17.48 -4.87 -18.71
CA ARG A 8 18.48 -5.58 -17.90
C ARG A 8 18.39 -5.24 -16.41
N SER A 9 17.17 -5.08 -15.90
CA SER A 9 16.92 -4.53 -14.56
C SER A 9 16.59 -5.57 -13.50
N ASP A 10 16.70 -6.88 -13.78
CA ASP A 10 16.39 -7.94 -12.82
C ASP A 10 17.23 -7.82 -11.53
N ALA A 11 18.55 -7.73 -11.66
CA ALA A 11 19.46 -7.64 -10.51
C ALA A 11 19.31 -6.32 -9.74
N SER A 12 19.16 -5.19 -10.46
CA SER A 12 18.98 -3.88 -9.81
C SER A 12 17.64 -3.78 -9.09
N ALA A 13 16.57 -4.37 -9.62
CA ALA A 13 15.27 -4.41 -8.96
C ALA A 13 15.30 -5.29 -7.70
N ALA A 14 16.03 -6.40 -7.71
CA ALA A 14 16.19 -7.27 -6.54
C ALA A 14 17.06 -6.64 -5.42
N ARG A 15 17.83 -5.59 -5.72
CA ARG A 15 18.73 -4.95 -4.75
C ARG A 15 18.00 -4.34 -3.55
N ILE A 16 16.75 -3.87 -3.76
CA ILE A 16 15.93 -3.31 -2.69
C ILE A 16 15.75 -4.29 -1.52
N TYR A 17 15.69 -5.59 -1.77
CA TYR A 17 15.54 -6.60 -0.71
C TYR A 17 16.75 -6.64 0.23
N TYR A 18 17.96 -6.47 -0.29
CA TYR A 18 19.18 -6.39 0.52
C TYR A 18 19.26 -5.06 1.26
N GLU A 19 18.98 -3.95 0.59
CA GLU A 19 19.05 -2.61 1.18
C GLU A 19 17.97 -2.36 2.24
N SER A 20 16.82 -3.02 2.10
CA SER A 20 15.74 -2.99 3.09
C SER A 20 15.97 -3.93 4.27
N HIS A 21 16.92 -4.86 4.15
CA HIS A 21 17.23 -5.85 5.18
C HIS A 21 17.89 -5.15 6.38
N GLY A 22 17.17 -5.09 7.50
CA GLY A 22 17.67 -4.52 8.77
C GLY A 22 17.31 -3.05 9.05
N GLY A 23 16.45 -2.40 8.26
CA GLY A 23 16.08 -1.00 8.54
C GLY A 23 14.71 -0.53 8.02
N ILE A 24 14.21 -1.04 6.89
CA ILE A 24 12.90 -0.61 6.35
C ILE A 24 11.72 -1.39 6.95
N ASN A 25 11.97 -2.66 7.36
CA ASN A 25 11.00 -3.50 8.08
C ASN A 25 11.17 -3.48 9.60
N ALA A 26 12.15 -2.73 10.12
CA ALA A 26 12.24 -2.49 11.55
C ALA A 26 11.11 -1.52 11.89
N TYR A 27 10.19 -1.93 12.76
CA TYR A 27 9.17 -1.04 13.30
C TYR A 27 9.87 0.09 14.04
N ASP A 28 10.04 1.23 13.38
CA ASP A 28 10.47 2.47 13.99
C ASP A 28 9.20 3.19 14.51
N PRO A 29 8.97 3.21 15.83
CA PRO A 29 7.80 3.86 16.42
C PRO A 29 7.77 5.38 16.19
N GLU A 30 8.88 6.00 15.82
CA GLU A 30 8.97 7.44 15.57
C GLU A 30 8.60 7.80 14.13
N LEU A 31 8.66 6.85 13.20
CA LEU A 31 8.17 7.04 11.85
C LEU A 31 6.64 7.03 11.86
N LEU A 32 6.01 8.19 12.02
CA LEU A 32 4.55 8.38 12.02
C LEU A 32 4.07 9.10 10.76
N VAL A 33 2.87 8.76 10.28
CA VAL A 33 2.20 9.43 9.15
C VAL A 33 1.07 10.29 9.74
N ASP A 34 1.29 11.60 9.72
CA ASP A 34 0.39 12.60 10.30
C ASP A 34 -0.58 13.24 9.29
N VAL A 35 -0.43 12.90 8.00
CA VAL A 35 -1.33 13.36 6.94
C VAL A 35 -2.52 12.42 6.76
N PRO A 36 -3.66 12.90 6.22
CA PRO A 36 -4.80 12.04 5.91
C PRO A 36 -4.42 10.88 4.96
N ALA A 37 -4.79 9.65 5.33
CA ALA A 37 -4.50 8.45 4.56
C ALA A 37 -5.78 7.64 4.28
N ALA A 38 -5.91 7.16 3.05
CA ALA A 38 -6.89 6.14 2.66
C ALA A 38 -6.16 4.80 2.50
N ILE A 39 -6.67 3.73 3.12
CA ILE A 39 -6.03 2.41 3.13
C ILE A 39 -7.06 1.33 2.75
N SER A 40 -6.64 0.41 1.88
CA SER A 40 -7.44 -0.73 1.44
C SER A 40 -6.65 -2.02 1.61
N VAL A 41 -7.25 -3.01 2.28
CA VAL A 41 -6.60 -4.29 2.61
C VAL A 41 -7.29 -5.42 1.85
N TYR A 42 -6.61 -5.99 0.86
CA TYR A 42 -7.15 -7.03 -0.02
C TYR A 42 -7.05 -8.43 0.59
N PRO A 43 -8.02 -9.32 0.35
CA PRO A 43 -8.16 -10.58 1.08
C PRO A 43 -7.08 -11.62 0.74
N ARG A 44 -6.41 -11.51 -0.42
CA ARG A 44 -5.33 -12.42 -0.84
C ARG A 44 -3.95 -11.76 -0.90
N ASP A 45 -3.78 -10.60 -0.27
CA ASP A 45 -2.46 -9.98 -0.13
C ASP A 45 -1.60 -10.78 0.87
N ILE A 46 -0.28 -10.69 0.71
CA ILE A 46 0.74 -11.35 1.53
C ILE A 46 0.71 -10.78 2.95
N GLU A 47 0.61 -9.45 3.06
CA GLU A 47 0.59 -8.75 4.34
C GLU A 47 -0.82 -8.29 4.71
N LYS A 48 -1.44 -8.98 5.67
CA LYS A 48 -2.73 -8.59 6.23
C LYS A 48 -2.51 -7.79 7.49
N CYS A 49 -2.36 -6.47 7.33
CA CYS A 49 -2.23 -5.56 8.46
C CYS A 49 -3.63 -5.22 9.03
N PRO A 50 -3.95 -5.62 10.28
CA PRO A 50 -5.18 -5.19 10.93
C PRO A 50 -5.22 -3.67 11.10
N ARG A 51 -6.41 -3.08 11.08
CA ARG A 51 -6.58 -1.61 11.22
C ARG A 51 -5.89 -1.03 12.45
N LEU A 52 -5.93 -1.74 13.58
CA LEU A 52 -5.27 -1.30 14.83
C LEU A 52 -3.75 -1.15 14.65
N TRP A 53 -3.11 -2.02 13.89
CA TRP A 53 -1.67 -1.94 13.62
C TRP A 53 -1.37 -0.84 12.61
N ALA A 54 -2.20 -0.69 11.59
CA ALA A 54 -2.09 0.44 10.66
C ALA A 54 -2.22 1.79 11.39
N GLN A 55 -3.11 1.91 12.37
CA GLN A 55 -3.29 3.13 13.17
C GLN A 55 -2.07 3.49 14.02
N ALA A 56 -1.22 2.52 14.38
CA ALA A 56 0.03 2.80 15.07
C ALA A 56 1.02 3.60 14.19
N ARG A 57 0.93 3.43 12.86
CA ARG A 57 1.75 4.15 11.87
C ARG A 57 1.03 5.36 11.27
N TYR A 58 -0.25 5.22 10.94
CA TYR A 58 -1.08 6.22 10.26
C TYR A 58 -2.09 6.84 11.23
N ARG A 59 -1.81 8.05 11.72
CA ARG A 59 -2.64 8.68 12.77
C ARG A 59 -4.00 9.14 12.28
N GLN A 60 -4.10 9.45 10.98
CA GLN A 60 -5.33 9.97 10.37
C GLN A 60 -5.80 9.10 9.19
N ILE A 61 -6.33 7.91 9.49
CA ILE A 61 -6.97 7.07 8.47
C ILE A 61 -8.37 7.59 8.19
N VAL A 62 -8.57 8.25 7.05
CA VAL A 62 -9.84 8.88 6.64
C VAL A 62 -10.77 7.94 5.88
N ARG A 63 -10.22 6.87 5.30
CA ARG A 63 -10.97 5.81 4.63
C ARG A 63 -10.27 4.47 4.84
N TRP A 64 -11.04 3.46 5.22
CA TRP A 64 -10.58 2.08 5.37
C TRP A 64 -11.50 1.15 4.59
N ARG A 65 -10.93 0.32 3.71
CA ARG A 65 -11.69 -0.67 2.92
C ARG A 65 -11.08 -2.06 3.00
N SER A 66 -11.95 -3.06 2.89
CA SER A 66 -11.57 -4.46 2.83
C SER A 66 -12.46 -5.15 1.79
N PRO A 67 -12.08 -5.11 0.50
CA PRO A 67 -12.88 -5.73 -0.57
C PRO A 67 -13.01 -7.23 -0.40
N GLU A 68 -14.06 -7.80 -1.00
CA GLU A 68 -14.34 -9.24 -0.96
C GLU A 68 -13.40 -10.06 -1.87
N THR A 69 -12.78 -9.42 -2.86
CA THR A 69 -11.90 -10.07 -3.85
C THR A 69 -10.65 -9.22 -4.12
N GLY A 70 -9.66 -9.81 -4.80
CA GLY A 70 -8.35 -9.22 -5.06
C GLY A 70 -7.27 -9.69 -4.10
N GLY A 71 -6.04 -9.31 -4.38
CA GLY A 71 -4.84 -9.81 -3.72
C GLY A 71 -3.69 -8.82 -3.80
N HIS A 72 -2.48 -9.35 -3.96
CA HIS A 72 -1.25 -8.57 -3.95
C HIS A 72 -1.13 -7.59 -5.13
N PHE A 73 -1.77 -7.88 -6.27
CA PHE A 73 -1.76 -7.02 -7.45
C PHE A 73 -3.16 -6.48 -7.75
N PRO A 74 -3.77 -5.67 -6.86
CA PRO A 74 -5.19 -5.33 -6.96
C PRO A 74 -5.55 -4.56 -8.24
N SER A 75 -4.64 -3.72 -8.74
CA SER A 75 -4.82 -2.99 -10.00
C SER A 75 -4.82 -3.89 -11.24
N LEU A 76 -4.28 -5.11 -11.15
CA LEU A 76 -4.27 -6.11 -12.21
C LEU A 76 -5.33 -7.19 -12.01
N GLU A 77 -5.70 -7.48 -10.75
CA GLU A 77 -6.65 -8.53 -10.39
C GLU A 77 -8.12 -8.06 -10.42
N VAL A 78 -8.39 -6.82 -9.98
CA VAL A 78 -9.74 -6.24 -9.84
C VAL A 78 -9.74 -4.76 -10.29
N PRO A 79 -9.41 -4.48 -11.56
CA PRO A 79 -9.08 -3.13 -12.02
C PRO A 79 -10.22 -2.12 -11.85
N GLU A 80 -11.47 -2.53 -12.09
CA GLU A 80 -12.63 -1.63 -11.96
C GLU A 80 -12.82 -1.18 -10.51
N TYR A 81 -12.82 -2.14 -9.58
CA TYR A 81 -12.92 -1.84 -8.14
C TYR A 81 -11.72 -1.01 -7.67
N PHE A 82 -10.51 -1.33 -8.12
CA PHE A 82 -9.30 -0.61 -7.73
C PHE A 82 -9.38 0.88 -8.13
N VAL A 83 -9.83 1.17 -9.37
CA VAL A 83 -9.94 2.56 -9.85
C VAL A 83 -11.02 3.32 -9.07
N GLU A 84 -12.17 2.73 -8.83
CA GLU A 84 -13.25 3.33 -8.04
C GLU A 84 -12.77 3.65 -6.62
N ASP A 85 -12.14 2.67 -5.94
CA ASP A 85 -11.67 2.84 -4.57
C ASP A 85 -10.53 3.87 -4.47
N LEU A 86 -9.67 3.96 -5.48
CA LEU A 86 -8.63 4.99 -5.59
C LEU A 86 -9.25 6.40 -5.69
N GLN A 87 -10.27 6.57 -6.54
CA GLN A 87 -10.97 7.85 -6.71
C GLN A 87 -11.67 8.28 -5.42
N GLU A 88 -12.42 7.37 -4.79
CA GLU A 88 -13.10 7.65 -3.53
C GLU A 88 -12.11 7.89 -2.38
N GLY A 89 -10.99 7.16 -2.34
CA GLY A 89 -9.91 7.36 -1.38
C GLY A 89 -9.26 8.73 -1.51
N LEU A 90 -8.94 9.15 -2.73
CA LEU A 90 -8.41 10.49 -3.00
C LEU A 90 -9.41 11.58 -2.63
N ALA A 91 -10.69 11.41 -2.96
CA ALA A 91 -11.73 12.36 -2.57
C ALA A 91 -11.82 12.53 -1.04
N ALA A 92 -11.76 11.43 -0.27
CA ALA A 92 -11.75 11.48 1.19
C ALA A 92 -10.52 12.19 1.76
N VAL A 93 -9.33 11.94 1.20
CA VAL A 93 -8.08 12.62 1.59
C VAL A 93 -8.17 14.12 1.31
N LEU A 94 -8.69 14.54 0.16
CA LEU A 94 -8.85 15.95 -0.18
C LEU A 94 -9.89 16.66 0.69
N ALA A 95 -10.97 15.97 1.07
CA ALA A 95 -12.00 16.51 1.95
C ALA A 95 -11.48 16.75 3.39
N ALA A 96 -10.58 15.89 3.88
CA ALA A 96 -9.98 16.03 5.21
C ALA A 96 -8.93 17.14 5.33
N ASN A 97 -8.47 17.69 4.20
CA ASN A 97 -7.52 18.80 4.13
C ASN A 97 -8.20 20.17 3.90
N ARG A 98 -9.55 20.20 3.84
CA ARG A 98 -10.35 21.43 3.77
C ARG A 98 -10.89 21.79 5.14
#